data_AF-A0A9E0CI79-F1
#
_entry.id   AF-A0A9E0CI79-F1
#
_cell.length_a   1.000
_cell.length_b   1.000
_cell.length_c   1.000
_cell.angle_alpha   90.00
_cell.angle_beta   90.00
_cell.angle_gamma   90.00
#
_symmetry.space_group_name_H-M   'P 1'
#
loop_
_entity.id
_entity.type
_entity.pdbx_description
1 polymer ?
#
loop_
_entity_poly.entity_id
_entity_poly.type
_entity_poly.pdbx_seq_one_letter_code
_entity_poly.pdbx_strand_id
1 'polypeptide(L)'
;MLLKIKNLISIRLVFLLIAAMIAVGFTGCQSKKKLARQQAAKELAEKIEKAKKDLLMVINDQGAMSISQKEKIVDDVKALNLNNEEVDALIIEAEKAIERHKKLEAQRLEEERLRKEREAAEQRKIEEQKFDKMEDYFDAIASASTIDIANMRINDALKFFASPEVPVLIIVYQDNEITDYDRPTTIKQYLEHLKDQKKNINRVHNIEYDTKGKIVELELIKK
;
A
#
# COMPACT_ATOMS: atom_id res chain seq x y z
N MET A 1 51.50 -31.98 87.94
CA MET A 1 50.10 -31.58 87.71
C MET A 1 50.04 -30.10 87.30
N LEU A 2 50.58 -29.74 86.12
CA LEU A 2 50.74 -28.32 85.72
C LEU A 2 50.60 -28.15 84.19
N LEU A 3 49.42 -28.50 83.65
CA LEU A 3 49.00 -28.12 82.30
C LEU A 3 47.58 -27.56 82.38
N LYS A 4 47.31 -26.46 81.67
CA LYS A 4 45.99 -25.80 81.44
C LYS A 4 45.57 -24.62 82.35
N ILE A 5 46.38 -23.54 82.46
CA ILE A 5 45.87 -22.23 82.97
C ILE A 5 46.46 -21.04 82.18
N LYS A 6 46.63 -21.12 80.86
CA LYS A 6 47.11 -19.98 80.05
C LYS A 6 46.24 -19.56 78.85
N ASN A 7 45.20 -20.32 78.50
CA ASN A 7 44.38 -20.07 77.28
C ASN A 7 43.00 -19.45 77.50
N LEU A 8 42.59 -19.11 78.74
CA LEU A 8 41.25 -18.57 79.02
C LEU A 8 41.18 -17.06 79.25
N ILE A 9 42.31 -16.38 79.49
CA ILE A 9 42.34 -14.94 79.80
C ILE A 9 42.45 -14.10 78.50
N SER A 10 43.09 -14.63 77.46
CA SER A 10 43.31 -13.89 76.21
C SER A 10 42.08 -13.80 75.30
N ILE A 11 41.08 -14.67 75.47
CA ILE A 11 39.87 -14.70 74.61
C ILE A 11 38.80 -13.73 75.12
N ARG A 12 38.69 -13.51 76.44
CA ARG A 12 37.68 -12.59 77.01
C ARG A 12 38.02 -11.11 76.79
N LEU A 13 39.30 -10.75 76.69
CA LEU A 13 39.74 -9.38 76.41
C LEU A 13 39.59 -8.97 74.93
N VAL A 14 39.67 -9.93 74.01
CA VAL A 14 39.46 -9.69 72.56
C VAL A 14 37.98 -9.54 72.23
N PHE A 15 37.09 -10.31 72.87
CA PHE A 15 35.63 -10.17 72.69
C PHE A 15 35.05 -8.87 73.28
N LEU A 16 35.68 -8.29 74.31
CA LEU A 16 35.23 -7.03 74.92
C LEU A 16 35.70 -5.79 74.13
N LEU A 17 36.79 -5.91 73.36
CA LEU A 17 37.27 -4.87 72.42
C LEU A 17 36.54 -4.88 71.07
N ILE A 18 36.04 -6.04 70.62
CA ILE A 18 35.20 -6.14 69.40
C ILE A 18 33.77 -5.63 69.66
N ALA A 19 33.24 -5.79 70.88
CA ALA A 19 31.93 -5.26 71.25
C ALA A 19 31.91 -3.72 71.42
N ALA A 20 33.06 -3.08 71.68
CA ALA A 20 33.16 -1.64 71.87
C ALA A 20 33.25 -0.82 70.55
N MET A 21 33.44 -1.47 69.39
CA MET A 21 33.45 -0.80 68.07
C MET A 21 32.08 -0.74 67.38
N ILE A 22 31.00 -1.23 68.01
CA ILE A 22 29.64 -1.24 67.40
C ILE A 22 28.85 0.04 67.76
N ALA A 23 29.36 0.90 68.64
CA ALA A 23 28.57 2.01 69.21
C ALA A 23 29.05 3.43 68.84
N VAL A 24 29.75 3.63 67.71
CA VAL A 24 30.04 4.98 67.21
C VAL A 24 29.80 5.09 65.69
N GLY A 25 28.67 5.69 65.32
CA GLY A 25 28.63 6.58 64.15
C GLY A 25 27.96 6.12 62.84
N PHE A 26 26.77 5.51 62.88
CA PHE A 26 25.89 5.34 61.69
C PHE A 26 25.16 6.64 61.25
N THR A 27 25.78 7.82 61.35
CA THR A 27 25.13 9.09 60.99
C THR A 27 25.40 9.56 59.54
N GLY A 28 26.36 8.93 58.83
CA GLY A 28 26.71 9.30 57.45
C GLY A 28 25.89 8.64 56.31
N CYS A 29 25.05 7.65 56.62
CA CYS A 29 24.32 6.86 55.61
C CYS A 29 22.93 7.44 55.27
N GLN A 30 22.36 8.28 56.12
CA GLN A 30 21.04 8.91 55.91
C GLN A 30 21.09 10.04 54.89
N SER A 31 22.16 10.85 54.87
CA SER A 31 22.32 11.97 53.92
C SER A 31 22.57 11.50 52.48
N LYS A 32 23.43 10.50 52.29
CA LYS A 32 23.67 9.88 50.97
C LYS A 32 22.42 9.19 50.41
N LYS A 33 21.66 8.50 51.27
CA LYS A 33 20.37 7.87 50.91
C LYS A 33 19.30 8.91 50.53
N LYS A 34 19.27 10.06 51.23
CA LYS A 34 18.38 11.18 50.89
C LYS A 34 18.77 11.82 49.55
N LEU A 35 20.06 12.02 49.30
CA LEU A 35 20.56 12.56 48.03
C LEU A 35 20.25 11.62 46.84
N ALA A 36 20.48 10.32 47.00
CA ALA A 36 20.15 9.32 45.98
C ALA A 36 18.64 9.27 45.67
N ARG A 37 17.78 9.38 46.68
CA ARG A 37 16.31 9.47 46.49
C ARG A 37 15.89 10.75 45.77
N GLN A 38 16.52 11.88 46.09
CA GLN A 38 16.24 13.15 45.42
C GLN A 38 16.69 13.13 43.96
N GLN A 39 17.84 12.54 43.67
CA GLN A 39 18.32 12.36 42.29
C GLN A 39 17.40 11.43 41.49
N ALA A 40 17.01 10.28 42.06
CA ALA A 40 16.07 9.36 41.41
C ALA A 40 14.69 10.00 41.15
N ALA A 41 14.19 10.81 42.08
CA ALA A 41 12.94 11.54 41.90
C ALA A 41 13.05 12.61 40.80
N LYS A 42 14.19 13.30 40.70
CA LYS A 42 14.46 14.28 39.65
C LYS A 42 14.57 13.61 38.28
N GLU A 43 15.30 12.50 38.18
CA GLU A 43 15.43 11.73 36.94
C GLU A 43 14.07 11.18 36.47
N LEU A 44 13.24 10.69 37.40
CA LEU A 44 11.88 10.25 37.09
C LEU A 44 11.01 11.41 36.58
N ALA A 45 11.09 12.58 37.21
CA ALA A 45 10.35 13.76 36.77
C ALA A 45 10.79 14.22 35.36
N GLU A 46 12.10 14.20 35.07
CA GLU A 46 12.62 14.51 33.73
C GLU A 46 12.13 13.49 32.68
N LYS A 47 12.08 12.20 33.02
CA LYS A 47 11.52 11.16 32.14
C LYS A 47 10.03 11.35 31.89
N ILE A 48 9.26 11.71 32.91
CA ILE A 48 7.82 12.02 32.80
C ILE A 48 7.59 13.21 31.87
N GLU A 49 8.31 14.32 32.08
CA GLU A 49 8.15 15.52 31.25
C GLU A 49 8.56 15.28 29.79
N LYS A 50 9.65 14.51 29.58
CA LYS A 50 10.04 14.09 28.23
C LYS A 50 8.96 13.22 27.58
N ALA A 51 8.44 12.22 28.31
CA ALA A 51 7.38 11.34 27.81
C ALA A 51 6.13 12.12 27.41
N LYS A 52 5.68 13.08 28.24
CA LYS A 52 4.56 13.95 27.91
C LYS A 52 4.81 14.75 26.63
N LYS A 53 5.99 15.35 26.51
CA LYS A 53 6.35 16.13 25.32
C LYS A 53 6.32 15.29 24.04
N ASP A 54 6.88 14.08 24.11
CA ASP A 54 6.92 13.16 22.97
C ASP A 54 5.51 12.69 22.57
N LEU A 55 4.65 12.37 23.54
CA LEU A 55 3.24 12.01 23.29
C LEU A 55 2.43 13.17 22.72
N LEU A 56 2.62 14.39 23.23
CA LEU A 56 1.97 15.59 22.70
C LEU A 56 2.39 15.89 21.27
N MET A 57 3.63 15.55 20.88
CA MET A 57 4.07 15.63 19.49
C MET A 57 3.26 14.70 18.60
N VAL A 58 2.97 13.47 19.05
CA VAL A 58 2.13 12.51 18.33
C VAL A 58 0.68 12.95 18.24
N ILE A 59 0.11 13.43 19.35
CA ILE A 59 -1.28 13.85 19.45
C ILE A 59 -1.56 15.06 18.55
N ASN A 60 -0.66 16.04 18.56
CA ASN A 60 -0.82 17.30 17.83
C ASN A 60 -0.25 17.26 16.40
N ASP A 61 0.29 16.13 15.96
CA ASP A 61 0.84 16.01 14.62
C ASP A 61 -0.24 16.13 13.54
N GLN A 62 -0.03 17.07 12.62
CA GLN A 62 -0.94 17.34 11.49
C GLN A 62 -0.54 16.61 10.21
N GLY A 63 0.14 15.45 10.33
CA GLY A 63 0.57 14.63 9.20
C GLY A 63 2.04 14.83 8.80
N ALA A 64 2.88 15.42 9.65
CA ALA A 64 4.32 15.52 9.39
C ALA A 64 5.04 14.21 9.74
N MET A 65 4.53 13.45 10.72
CA MET A 65 5.07 12.15 11.10
C MET A 65 4.35 10.99 10.42
N SER A 66 5.12 10.00 9.98
CA SER A 66 4.59 8.72 9.55
C SER A 66 3.96 7.95 10.71
N ILE A 67 3.04 7.04 10.40
CA ILE A 67 2.38 6.18 11.40
C ILE A 67 3.40 5.38 12.21
N SER A 68 4.40 4.80 11.54
CA SER A 68 5.46 4.02 12.21
C SER A 68 6.30 4.87 13.18
N GLN A 69 6.60 6.13 12.82
CA GLN A 69 7.29 7.04 13.74
C GLN A 69 6.46 7.34 14.99
N LYS A 70 5.15 7.56 14.81
CA LYS A 70 4.23 7.80 15.94
C LYS A 70 4.13 6.58 16.85
N GLU A 71 3.99 5.39 16.28
CA GLU A 71 3.95 4.13 17.03
C GLU A 71 5.22 3.91 17.83
N LYS A 72 6.38 4.11 17.19
CA LYS A 72 7.68 3.98 17.86
C LYS A 72 7.79 4.92 19.07
N ILE A 73 7.33 6.17 18.94
CA ILE A 73 7.35 7.13 20.04
C ILE A 73 6.49 6.62 21.21
N VAL A 74 5.26 6.17 20.92
CA VAL A 74 4.35 5.64 21.95
C VAL A 74 4.92 4.40 22.61
N ASP A 75 5.49 3.47 21.84
CA ASP A 75 6.11 2.25 22.35
C ASP A 75 7.36 2.53 23.20
N ASP A 76 8.21 3.46 22.76
CA ASP A 76 9.38 3.91 23.53
C ASP A 76 8.94 4.50 24.89
N VAL A 77 7.85 5.27 24.93
CA VAL A 77 7.30 5.81 26.18
C VAL A 77 6.70 4.71 27.08
N LYS A 78 5.95 3.77 26.51
CA LYS A 78 5.38 2.63 27.25
C LYS A 78 6.47 1.76 27.87
N ALA A 79 7.58 1.55 27.17
CA ALA A 79 8.71 0.77 27.66
C ALA A 79 9.39 1.38 28.91
N LEU A 80 9.23 2.68 29.16
CA LEU A 80 9.78 3.34 30.35
C LEU A 80 9.03 2.97 31.64
N ASN A 81 7.81 2.43 31.55
CA ASN A 81 6.99 1.98 32.68
C ASN A 81 6.94 2.98 33.85
N LEU A 82 6.58 4.24 33.55
CA LEU A 82 6.70 5.36 34.48
C LEU A 82 5.64 5.37 35.59
N ASN A 83 4.60 4.52 35.50
CA ASN A 83 3.48 4.43 36.45
C ASN A 83 2.90 5.82 36.82
N ASN A 84 2.58 6.61 35.80
CA ASN A 84 2.10 7.98 35.96
C ASN A 84 0.78 8.15 35.19
N GLU A 85 -0.29 8.45 35.92
CA GLU A 85 -1.66 8.52 35.39
C GLU A 85 -1.82 9.51 34.23
N GLU A 86 -1.10 10.64 34.28
CA GLU A 86 -1.15 11.66 33.22
C GLU A 86 -0.45 11.18 31.93
N VAL A 87 0.70 10.50 32.07
CA VAL A 87 1.38 9.84 30.94
C VAL A 87 0.51 8.73 30.36
N ASP A 88 -0.15 7.93 31.21
CA ASP A 88 -1.04 6.85 30.76
C ASP A 88 -2.24 7.41 29.98
N ALA A 89 -2.82 8.52 30.44
CA ALA A 89 -3.88 9.22 29.71
C ALA A 89 -3.42 9.73 28.33
N LEU A 90 -2.22 10.30 28.26
CA LEU A 90 -1.63 10.77 27.00
C LEU A 90 -1.26 9.63 26.05
N ILE A 91 -0.86 8.46 26.57
CA ILE A 91 -0.64 7.25 25.75
C ILE A 91 -1.94 6.87 25.06
N ILE A 92 -3.05 6.80 25.80
CA ILE A 92 -4.37 6.48 25.25
C ILE A 92 -4.78 7.48 24.16
N GLU A 93 -4.53 8.77 24.39
CA GLU A 93 -4.86 9.80 23.40
C GLU A 93 -3.97 9.72 22.14
N ALA A 94 -2.67 9.47 22.31
CA ALA A 94 -1.72 9.27 21.22
C ALA A 94 -2.08 8.03 20.38
N GLU A 95 -2.42 6.90 21.03
CA GLU A 95 -2.90 5.69 20.35
C GLU A 95 -4.19 5.95 19.56
N LYS A 96 -5.14 6.70 20.12
CA LYS A 96 -6.35 7.14 19.38
C LYS A 96 -6.01 8.03 18.20
N ALA A 97 -5.02 8.93 18.32
CA ALA A 97 -4.58 9.78 17.23
C ALA A 97 -3.94 8.97 16.09
N ILE A 98 -3.11 7.97 16.44
CA ILE A 98 -2.53 7.02 15.49
C ILE A 98 -3.62 6.25 14.77
N GLU A 99 -4.63 5.73 15.49
CA GLU A 99 -5.71 4.96 14.88
C GLU A 99 -6.56 5.81 13.91
N ARG A 100 -6.83 7.08 14.26
CA ARG A 100 -7.48 8.02 13.33
C ARG A 100 -6.65 8.22 12.07
N HIS A 101 -5.32 8.35 12.20
CA HIS A 101 -4.43 8.51 11.05
C HIS A 101 -4.42 7.27 10.16
N LYS A 102 -4.32 6.07 10.75
CA LYS A 102 -4.43 4.78 10.02
C LYS A 102 -5.71 4.68 9.22
N LYS A 103 -6.84 5.00 9.85
CA LYS A 103 -8.15 4.95 9.19
C LYS A 103 -8.22 5.93 8.01
N LEU A 104 -7.72 7.16 8.19
CA LEU A 104 -7.72 8.16 7.13
C LEU A 104 -6.81 7.74 5.96
N GLU A 105 -5.63 7.20 6.24
CA GLU A 105 -4.71 6.71 5.21
C GLU A 105 -5.32 5.52 4.45
N ALA A 106 -5.92 4.56 5.15
CA ALA A 106 -6.61 3.43 4.54
C ALA A 106 -7.77 3.89 3.64
N GLN A 107 -8.55 4.88 4.07
CA GLN A 107 -9.62 5.47 3.26
C GLN A 107 -9.08 6.14 1.99
N ARG A 108 -7.99 6.91 2.10
CA ARG A 108 -7.35 7.55 0.95
C ARG A 108 -6.80 6.53 -0.05
N LEU A 109 -6.19 5.46 0.45
CA LEU A 109 -5.63 4.40 -0.40
C LEU A 109 -6.73 3.65 -1.15
N GLU A 110 -7.84 3.36 -0.46
CA GLU A 110 -9.01 2.72 -1.08
C GLU A 110 -9.70 3.64 -2.09
N GLU A 111 -9.85 4.93 -1.78
CA GLU A 111 -10.38 5.92 -2.73
C GLU A 111 -9.49 6.04 -3.98
N GLU A 112 -8.17 6.07 -3.82
CA GLU A 112 -7.22 6.08 -4.94
C GLU A 112 -7.32 4.79 -5.77
N ARG A 113 -7.45 3.62 -5.12
CA ARG A 113 -7.66 2.34 -5.81
C ARG A 113 -8.93 2.37 -6.64
N LEU A 114 -10.05 2.78 -6.04
CA LEU A 114 -11.33 2.90 -6.72
C LEU A 114 -11.30 3.93 -7.86
N ARG A 115 -10.58 5.04 -7.69
CA ARG A 115 -10.39 6.04 -8.76
C ARG A 115 -9.65 5.43 -9.95
N LYS A 116 -8.51 4.78 -9.70
CA LYS A 116 -7.73 4.10 -10.76
C LYS A 116 -8.54 3.01 -11.45
N GLU A 117 -9.33 2.24 -10.70
CA GLU A 117 -10.21 1.21 -11.26
C GLU A 117 -11.31 1.82 -12.14
N ARG A 118 -11.93 2.93 -11.71
CA ARG A 118 -12.92 3.66 -12.51
C ARG A 118 -12.31 4.28 -13.76
N GLU A 119 -11.16 4.92 -13.66
CA GLU A 119 -10.42 5.48 -14.80
C GLU A 119 -10.06 4.39 -15.80
N ALA A 120 -9.54 3.25 -15.35
CA ALA A 120 -9.24 2.12 -16.23
C ALA A 120 -10.51 1.50 -16.85
N ALA A 121 -11.61 1.40 -16.10
CA ALA A 121 -12.87 0.92 -16.63
C ALA A 121 -13.48 1.86 -17.67
N GLU A 122 -13.41 3.18 -17.43
CA GLU A 122 -13.87 4.19 -18.40
C GLU A 122 -13.00 4.19 -19.64
N GLN A 123 -11.68 4.10 -19.49
CA GLN A 123 -10.76 4.00 -20.62
C GLN A 123 -11.04 2.75 -21.46
N ARG A 124 -11.28 1.59 -20.83
CA ARG A 124 -11.71 0.37 -21.54
C ARG A 124 -13.02 0.58 -22.30
N LYS A 125 -14.01 1.24 -21.70
CA LYS A 125 -15.28 1.55 -22.38
C LYS A 125 -15.07 2.47 -23.58
N ILE A 126 -14.23 3.50 -23.45
CA ILE A 126 -13.90 4.40 -24.56
C ILE A 126 -13.19 3.64 -25.69
N GLU A 127 -12.28 2.73 -25.34
CA GLU A 127 -11.59 1.87 -26.31
C GLU A 127 -12.55 0.90 -27.01
N GLU A 128 -13.48 0.28 -26.27
CA GLU A 128 -14.54 -0.55 -26.85
C GLU A 128 -15.43 0.28 -27.81
N GLN A 129 -15.88 1.46 -27.36
CA GLN A 129 -16.73 2.36 -28.15
C GLN A 129 -16.05 2.92 -29.41
N LYS A 130 -14.71 2.97 -29.43
CA LYS A 130 -13.93 3.43 -30.59
C LYS A 130 -14.27 2.62 -31.85
N PHE A 131 -14.68 1.36 -31.67
CA PHE A 131 -14.89 0.43 -32.77
C PHE A 131 -16.36 0.11 -33.05
N ASP A 132 -17.31 0.55 -32.21
CA ASP A 132 -18.74 0.26 -32.32
C ASP A 132 -19.28 0.45 -33.74
N LYS A 133 -18.91 1.55 -34.39
CA LYS A 133 -19.37 1.83 -35.75
C LYS A 133 -18.91 0.77 -36.77
N MET A 134 -17.68 0.28 -36.65
CA MET A 134 -17.17 -0.76 -37.55
C MET A 134 -17.76 -2.14 -37.22
N GLU A 135 -17.92 -2.44 -35.92
CA GLU A 135 -18.62 -3.64 -35.46
C GLU A 135 -20.06 -3.69 -35.98
N ASP A 136 -20.78 -2.58 -35.90
CA ASP A 136 -22.14 -2.46 -36.41
C ASP A 136 -22.21 -2.80 -37.90
N TYR A 137 -21.25 -2.32 -38.71
CA TYR A 137 -21.18 -2.70 -40.12
C TYR A 137 -20.92 -4.19 -40.32
N PHE A 138 -20.00 -4.78 -39.55
CA PHE A 138 -19.67 -6.21 -39.67
C PHE A 138 -20.86 -7.10 -39.28
N ASP A 139 -21.50 -6.79 -38.16
CA ASP A 139 -22.69 -7.49 -37.69
C ASP A 139 -23.87 -7.28 -38.65
N ALA A 140 -24.04 -6.07 -39.21
CA ALA A 140 -25.05 -5.81 -40.22
C ALA A 140 -24.77 -6.60 -41.51
N ILE A 141 -23.54 -6.69 -42.00
CA ILE A 141 -23.23 -7.47 -43.21
C ILE A 141 -23.51 -8.96 -42.95
N ALA A 142 -23.04 -9.50 -41.82
CA ALA A 142 -23.23 -10.90 -41.45
C ALA A 142 -24.73 -11.28 -41.25
N SER A 143 -25.53 -10.37 -40.68
CA SER A 143 -26.95 -10.60 -40.37
C SER A 143 -27.92 -10.16 -41.48
N ALA A 144 -27.42 -9.70 -42.64
CA ALA A 144 -28.27 -9.22 -43.73
C ALA A 144 -29.25 -10.29 -44.21
N SER A 145 -30.52 -9.89 -44.40
CA SER A 145 -31.59 -10.80 -44.83
C SER A 145 -31.46 -11.22 -46.30
N THR A 146 -30.84 -10.41 -47.14
CA THR A 146 -30.60 -10.69 -48.56
C THR A 146 -29.17 -10.32 -48.98
N ILE A 147 -28.70 -10.93 -50.08
CA ILE A 147 -27.39 -10.63 -50.67
C ILE A 147 -27.31 -9.14 -51.09
N ASP A 148 -28.39 -8.58 -51.63
CA ASP A 148 -28.42 -7.18 -52.06
C ASP A 148 -28.23 -6.22 -50.88
N ILE A 149 -28.88 -6.51 -49.74
CA ILE A 149 -28.71 -5.72 -48.52
C ILE A 149 -27.28 -5.85 -47.99
N ALA A 150 -26.71 -7.06 -48.02
CA ALA A 150 -25.31 -7.25 -47.64
C ALA A 150 -24.36 -6.44 -48.52
N ASN A 151 -24.52 -6.51 -49.85
CA ASN A 151 -23.68 -5.78 -50.81
C ASN A 151 -23.79 -4.26 -50.63
N MET A 152 -24.99 -3.74 -50.34
CA MET A 152 -25.18 -2.33 -50.00
C MET A 152 -24.38 -1.95 -48.74
N ARG A 153 -24.46 -2.76 -47.68
CA ARG A 153 -23.73 -2.55 -46.43
C ARG A 153 -22.21 -2.64 -46.62
N ILE A 154 -21.73 -3.56 -47.46
CA ILE A 154 -20.30 -3.66 -47.85
C ILE A 154 -19.85 -2.36 -48.51
N ASN A 155 -20.61 -1.86 -49.48
CA ASN A 155 -20.27 -0.61 -50.18
C ASN A 155 -20.27 0.60 -49.24
N ASP A 156 -21.15 0.63 -48.25
CA ASP A 156 -21.17 1.68 -47.23
C ASP A 156 -19.97 1.59 -46.29
N ALA A 157 -19.62 0.38 -45.84
CA ALA A 157 -18.44 0.15 -44.99
C ALA A 157 -17.13 0.52 -45.71
N LEU A 158 -16.99 0.17 -46.99
CA LEU A 158 -15.80 0.46 -47.80
C LEU A 158 -15.50 1.97 -47.92
N LYS A 159 -16.48 2.85 -47.73
CA LYS A 159 -16.28 4.31 -47.73
C LYS A 159 -15.39 4.79 -46.58
N PHE A 160 -15.23 4.01 -45.51
CA PHE A 160 -14.35 4.36 -44.38
C PHE A 160 -12.88 4.03 -44.65
N PHE A 161 -12.60 3.16 -45.62
CA PHE A 161 -11.25 2.70 -45.93
C PHE A 161 -10.60 3.55 -47.02
N ALA A 162 -9.27 3.64 -46.98
CA ALA A 162 -8.49 4.36 -47.99
C ALA A 162 -8.60 3.68 -49.37
N SER A 163 -8.74 2.35 -49.38
CA SER A 163 -9.06 1.56 -50.57
C SER A 163 -9.67 0.20 -50.20
N PRO A 164 -10.27 -0.53 -51.16
CA PRO A 164 -10.74 -1.90 -50.91
C PRO A 164 -9.62 -2.92 -50.61
N GLU A 165 -8.36 -2.54 -50.86
CA GLU A 165 -7.18 -3.37 -50.68
C GLU A 165 -6.49 -3.16 -49.32
N VAL A 166 -7.11 -2.36 -48.43
CA VAL A 166 -6.58 -2.13 -47.08
C VAL A 166 -6.38 -3.48 -46.37
N PRO A 167 -5.18 -3.74 -45.81
CA PRO A 167 -4.90 -4.98 -45.10
C PRO A 167 -5.79 -5.14 -43.87
N VAL A 168 -6.25 -6.38 -43.70
CA VAL A 168 -6.91 -6.85 -42.49
C VAL A 168 -6.07 -7.97 -41.91
N LEU A 169 -5.63 -7.78 -40.67
CA LEU A 169 -4.79 -8.70 -39.93
C LEU A 169 -5.62 -9.35 -38.82
N ILE A 170 -5.68 -10.68 -38.78
CA ILE A 170 -6.44 -11.40 -37.74
C ILE A 170 -5.45 -11.97 -36.74
N ILE A 171 -5.45 -11.45 -35.52
CA ILE A 171 -4.60 -11.89 -34.41
C ILE A 171 -5.03 -13.30 -34.00
N VAL A 172 -4.10 -14.25 -34.07
CA VAL A 172 -4.29 -15.66 -33.64
C VAL A 172 -3.64 -15.94 -32.29
N TYR A 173 -2.60 -15.18 -31.94
CA TYR A 173 -1.91 -15.26 -30.66
C TYR A 173 -1.29 -13.91 -30.31
N GLN A 174 -1.31 -13.57 -29.02
CA GLN A 174 -0.71 -12.35 -28.49
C GLN A 174 -0.16 -12.65 -27.09
N ASP A 175 1.15 -12.47 -26.91
CA ASP A 175 1.82 -12.51 -25.61
C ASP A 175 2.84 -11.38 -25.53
N ASN A 176 2.55 -10.39 -24.69
CA ASN A 176 3.35 -9.18 -24.47
C ASN A 176 3.83 -8.53 -25.78
N GLU A 177 5.05 -8.86 -26.23
CA GLU A 177 5.71 -8.24 -27.40
C GLU A 177 5.57 -9.07 -28.69
N ILE A 178 4.98 -10.26 -28.62
CA ILE A 178 4.83 -11.16 -29.77
C ILE A 178 3.36 -11.25 -30.15
N THR A 179 3.03 -10.79 -31.36
CA THR A 179 1.70 -10.93 -31.97
C THR A 179 1.84 -11.76 -33.24
N ASP A 180 1.14 -12.88 -33.28
CA ASP A 180 1.02 -13.70 -34.49
C ASP A 180 -0.31 -13.43 -35.18
N TYR A 181 -0.25 -13.30 -36.50
CA TYR A 181 -1.40 -13.05 -37.34
C TYR A 181 -1.69 -14.26 -38.24
N ASP A 182 -2.97 -14.50 -38.52
CA ASP A 182 -3.38 -15.39 -39.60
C ASP A 182 -2.94 -14.81 -40.96
N ARG A 183 -3.10 -15.59 -42.03
CA ARG A 183 -2.84 -15.15 -43.40
C ARG A 183 -3.52 -13.80 -43.65
N PRO A 184 -2.75 -12.76 -44.01
CA PRO A 184 -3.32 -11.45 -44.32
C PRO A 184 -4.37 -11.52 -45.43
N THR A 185 -5.43 -10.74 -45.28
CA THR A 185 -6.50 -10.56 -46.27
C THR A 185 -6.74 -9.07 -46.51
N THR A 186 -7.54 -8.71 -47.51
CA THR A 186 -7.98 -7.32 -47.68
C THR A 186 -9.36 -7.08 -47.06
N ILE A 187 -9.69 -5.81 -46.76
CA ILE A 187 -10.98 -5.47 -46.18
C ILE A 187 -12.13 -5.90 -47.07
N LYS A 188 -12.01 -5.74 -48.40
CA LYS A 188 -13.05 -6.20 -49.31
C LYS A 188 -13.28 -7.70 -49.19
N GLN A 189 -12.21 -8.49 -49.20
CA GLN A 189 -12.29 -9.95 -49.05
C GLN A 189 -12.87 -10.35 -47.70
N TYR A 190 -12.50 -9.64 -46.63
CA TYR A 190 -13.03 -9.89 -45.29
C TYR A 190 -14.54 -9.61 -45.19
N LEU A 191 -15.01 -8.47 -45.72
CA LEU A 191 -16.43 -8.12 -45.70
C LEU A 191 -17.28 -9.08 -46.55
N GLU A 192 -16.77 -9.52 -47.69
CA GLU A 192 -17.40 -10.57 -48.51
C GLU A 192 -17.46 -11.91 -47.74
N HIS A 193 -16.39 -12.25 -47.02
CA HIS A 193 -16.37 -13.43 -46.16
C HIS A 193 -17.45 -13.36 -45.06
N LEU A 194 -17.63 -12.20 -44.40
CA LEU A 194 -18.70 -12.01 -43.41
C LEU A 194 -20.10 -12.24 -44.01
N LYS A 195 -20.34 -11.72 -45.22
CA LYS A 195 -21.59 -11.94 -45.96
C LYS A 195 -21.82 -13.44 -46.21
N ASP A 196 -20.79 -14.13 -46.68
CA ASP A 196 -20.90 -15.54 -47.08
C ASP A 196 -21.07 -16.46 -45.86
N GLN A 197 -20.35 -16.18 -44.77
CA GLN A 197 -20.44 -16.98 -43.53
C GLN A 197 -21.68 -16.66 -42.69
N LYS A 198 -22.29 -15.50 -42.89
CA LYS A 198 -23.39 -14.96 -42.08
C LYS A 198 -23.08 -14.94 -40.57
N LYS A 199 -21.81 -14.78 -40.24
CA LYS A 199 -21.30 -14.78 -38.86
C LYS A 199 -20.14 -13.80 -38.75
N ASN A 200 -20.18 -12.95 -37.74
CA ASN A 200 -19.07 -12.11 -37.34
C ASN A 200 -18.38 -12.73 -36.13
N ILE A 201 -17.32 -13.52 -36.37
CA ILE A 201 -16.59 -14.26 -35.33
C ILE A 201 -15.38 -13.49 -34.77
N ASN A 202 -15.04 -12.35 -35.36
CA ASN A 202 -13.94 -11.51 -34.92
C ASN A 202 -14.48 -10.16 -34.47
N ARG A 203 -13.76 -9.50 -33.57
CA ARG A 203 -13.95 -8.11 -33.20
C ARG A 203 -12.75 -7.28 -33.63
N VAL A 204 -12.95 -5.99 -33.87
CA VAL A 204 -11.91 -5.01 -34.12
C VAL A 204 -11.03 -4.90 -32.88
N HIS A 205 -9.73 -5.05 -33.09
CA HIS A 205 -8.69 -4.86 -32.08
C HIS A 205 -8.04 -3.49 -32.22
N ASN A 206 -7.70 -3.11 -33.45
CA ASN A 206 -7.05 -1.84 -33.75
C ASN A 206 -7.45 -1.32 -35.13
N ILE A 207 -7.38 0.01 -35.29
CA ILE A 207 -7.61 0.70 -36.56
C ILE A 207 -6.53 1.76 -36.72
N GLU A 208 -5.78 1.69 -37.81
CA GLU A 208 -4.88 2.75 -38.22
C GLU A 208 -5.54 3.66 -39.25
N TYR A 209 -5.36 4.98 -39.09
CA TYR A 209 -5.94 5.99 -39.97
C TYR A 209 -4.86 6.77 -40.71
N ASP A 210 -5.13 7.14 -41.96
CA ASP A 210 -4.34 8.14 -42.66
C ASP A 210 -4.62 9.57 -42.15
N THR A 211 -3.88 10.53 -42.69
CA THR A 211 -4.03 11.97 -42.36
C THR A 211 -5.38 12.56 -42.76
N LYS A 212 -6.19 11.85 -43.54
CA LYS A 212 -7.55 12.23 -43.98
C LYS A 212 -8.64 11.50 -43.17
N GLY A 213 -8.27 10.70 -42.18
CA GLY A 213 -9.19 9.91 -41.36
C GLY A 213 -9.75 8.67 -42.06
N LYS A 214 -9.13 8.19 -43.14
CA LYS A 214 -9.47 6.91 -43.78
C LYS A 214 -8.69 5.78 -43.14
N ILE A 215 -9.33 4.62 -42.99
CA ILE A 215 -8.70 3.42 -42.44
C ILE A 215 -7.67 2.89 -43.45
N VAL A 216 -6.43 2.70 -43.00
CA VAL A 216 -5.32 2.15 -43.81
C VAL A 216 -4.86 0.77 -43.36
N GLU A 217 -5.21 0.36 -42.14
CA GLU A 217 -5.01 -0.99 -41.62
C GLU A 217 -6.07 -1.28 -40.57
N LEU A 218 -6.50 -2.54 -40.52
CA LEU A 218 -7.47 -3.04 -39.55
C LEU A 218 -6.95 -4.32 -38.92
N GLU A 219 -6.81 -4.33 -37.59
CA GLU A 219 -6.51 -5.53 -36.85
C GLU A 219 -7.78 -6.07 -36.19
N LEU A 220 -7.94 -7.39 -36.25
CA LEU A 220 -9.07 -8.12 -35.70
C LEU A 220 -8.56 -9.16 -34.72
N ILE A 221 -9.37 -9.48 -33.73
CA ILE A 221 -9.14 -10.59 -32.79
C ILE A 221 -10.40 -11.43 -32.66
N LYS A 222 -10.26 -12.73 -32.46
CA LYS A 222 -11.41 -13.61 -32.28
C LYS A 222 -12.26 -13.16 -31.08
N LYS A 223 -13.59 -13.17 -31.24
CA LYS A 223 -14.54 -12.85 -30.16
C LYS A 223 -14.44 -13.85 -29.01
#